data_AF-A0A7H8KP86-F1
#
_entry.id   AF-A0A7H8KP86-F1
#
_cell.length_a   1.000
_cell.length_b   1.000
_cell.length_c   1.000
_cell.angle_alpha   90.00
_cell.angle_beta   90.00
_cell.angle_gamma   90.00
#
_symmetry.space_group_name_H-M   'P 1'
#
loop_
_entity.id
_entity.type
_entity.pdbx_description
1 polymer ?
#
loop_
_entity_poly.entity_id
_entity_poly.type
_entity_poly.pdbx_seq_one_letter_code
_entity_poly.pdbx_strand_id
1 'polypeptide(L)'
;MICPHCRLNRRQRERANHTCSGCGKVFALDPKVDPGNLHDIKFRELVAKSAPDGLRITVEQLHWLNARRRHRFPTGRERRGSRGAGTVLAVVALAFAALAVGIGGLGHLFLGLPALLMAWLSFRQYRGANHYRPVEPFVTWPLLNEFEQRVVGRWRQVYGSLPDGLVEAPGPTAFARPTGPRAVVLCEPAGVLAFLRVNGFAERHRVLLLAKPERLPDGLPVLVVRDLSLTALARTLELRARFAGHRVVDCGLLPHAVRPPARAVRLRAFGRQPEPVPEALAASPGWQRLPAQDRDWLCDRWSSPLVSVPPVKLMSALDKAVERLLAVPPAPPAPPAPAPESAAETRRRAERVGFLTWPQTVPTPRTGSGTPASAPAPAPASRPTDGSDR
;
A
#
# COMPACT_ATOMS: atom_id res chain seq x y z
N MET A 1 -31.45 -1.27 -9.52
CA MET A 1 -30.31 -0.81 -10.37
C MET A 1 -30.89 0.08 -11.44
N ILE A 2 -30.24 1.20 -11.74
CA ILE A 2 -30.76 2.17 -12.71
C ILE A 2 -30.43 1.66 -14.12
N CYS A 3 -31.46 1.50 -14.97
CA CYS A 3 -31.28 1.09 -16.35
C CYS A 3 -30.48 2.15 -17.11
N PRO A 4 -29.40 1.80 -17.85
CA PRO A 4 -28.60 2.78 -18.59
C PRO A 4 -29.37 3.45 -19.74
N HIS A 5 -30.44 2.82 -20.23
CA HIS A 5 -31.21 3.30 -21.38
C HIS A 5 -32.38 4.21 -21.01
N CYS A 6 -33.26 3.77 -20.10
CA CYS A 6 -34.45 4.54 -19.71
C CYS A 6 -34.33 5.24 -18.36
N ARG A 7 -33.19 5.08 -17.65
CA ARG A 7 -32.91 5.69 -16.33
C ARG A 7 -33.90 5.35 -15.20
N LEU A 8 -34.80 4.39 -15.42
CA LEU A 8 -35.69 3.90 -14.38
C LEU A 8 -34.96 2.92 -13.45
N ASN A 9 -35.24 3.02 -12.14
CA ASN A 9 -34.70 2.08 -11.15
C ASN A 9 -35.49 0.77 -11.22
N ARG A 10 -34.81 -0.31 -11.60
CA ARG A 10 -35.43 -1.64 -11.78
C ARG A 10 -35.02 -2.61 -10.68
N ARG A 11 -35.98 -3.43 -10.27
CA ARG A 11 -35.77 -4.56 -9.35
C ARG A 11 -35.14 -5.74 -10.08
N GLN A 12 -34.63 -6.72 -9.34
CA GLN A 12 -33.95 -7.88 -9.94
C GLN A 12 -34.86 -8.74 -10.82
N ARG A 13 -36.12 -8.91 -10.45
CA ARG A 13 -37.09 -9.70 -11.22
C ARG A 13 -37.51 -9.02 -12.53
N GLU A 14 -37.31 -7.71 -12.64
CA GLU A 14 -37.67 -6.87 -13.80
C GLU A 14 -36.55 -6.80 -14.86
N ARG A 15 -35.51 -7.62 -14.71
CA ARG A 15 -34.32 -7.57 -15.56
C ARG A 15 -33.79 -8.95 -15.92
N ALA A 16 -34.71 -9.84 -16.28
CA ALA A 16 -34.37 -11.18 -16.74
C ALA A 16 -33.44 -11.10 -17.97
N ASN A 17 -32.43 -11.97 -18.02
CA ASN A 17 -31.49 -12.09 -19.13
C ASN A 17 -30.85 -10.76 -19.56
N HIS A 18 -30.51 -9.90 -18.59
CA HIS A 18 -29.89 -8.60 -18.84
C HIS A 18 -30.73 -7.66 -19.74
N THR A 19 -32.05 -7.83 -19.75
CA THR A 19 -32.97 -7.01 -20.54
C THR A 19 -33.89 -6.22 -19.62
N CYS A 20 -34.00 -4.92 -19.81
CA CYS A 20 -34.89 -4.08 -19.00
C CYS A 20 -36.35 -4.33 -19.39
N SER A 21 -37.19 -4.81 -18.47
CA SER A 21 -38.63 -5.03 -18.76
C SER A 21 -39.38 -3.75 -19.16
N GLY A 22 -38.87 -2.58 -18.76
CA GLY A 22 -39.52 -1.29 -19.04
C GLY A 22 -39.30 -0.76 -20.45
N CYS A 23 -38.10 -0.94 -21.01
CA CYS A 23 -37.77 -0.41 -22.35
C CYS A 23 -37.36 -1.48 -23.35
N GLY A 24 -37.32 -2.75 -22.95
CA GLY A 24 -36.93 -3.89 -23.80
C GLY A 24 -35.45 -3.94 -24.19
N LYS A 25 -34.63 -2.96 -23.78
CA LYS A 25 -33.22 -2.88 -24.19
C LYS A 25 -32.30 -3.73 -23.30
N VAL A 26 -31.33 -4.36 -23.95
CA VAL A 26 -30.27 -5.15 -23.30
C VAL A 26 -29.24 -4.22 -22.66
N PHE A 27 -28.75 -4.58 -21.48
CA PHE A 27 -27.63 -3.92 -20.80
C PHE A 27 -26.49 -4.93 -20.56
N ALA A 28 -25.28 -4.46 -20.30
CA ALA A 28 -24.12 -5.35 -20.20
C ALA A 28 -24.05 -6.04 -18.84
N LEU A 29 -24.07 -5.24 -17.77
CA LEU A 29 -23.67 -5.66 -16.42
C LEU A 29 -24.81 -5.57 -15.43
N ASP A 30 -25.09 -6.67 -14.74
CA ASP A 30 -25.99 -6.81 -13.61
C ASP A 30 -25.21 -6.95 -12.28
N PRO A 31 -25.35 -6.03 -11.30
CA PRO A 31 -24.60 -6.04 -10.05
C PRO A 31 -24.91 -7.21 -9.11
N LYS A 32 -25.93 -8.04 -9.40
CA LYS A 32 -26.28 -9.23 -8.62
C LYS A 32 -25.83 -10.54 -9.29
N VAL A 33 -25.62 -10.53 -10.61
CA VAL A 33 -25.30 -11.74 -11.39
C VAL A 33 -23.84 -11.70 -11.86
N ASP A 34 -23.37 -10.53 -12.28
CA ASP A 34 -22.01 -10.36 -12.79
C ASP A 34 -21.01 -10.11 -11.66
N PRO A 35 -19.77 -10.58 -11.86
CA PRO A 35 -18.75 -10.45 -10.85
C PRO A 35 -18.36 -8.98 -10.65
N GLY A 36 -17.99 -8.63 -9.42
CA GLY A 36 -17.53 -7.27 -9.11
C GLY A 36 -18.62 -6.27 -8.74
N ASN A 37 -19.89 -6.69 -8.60
CA ASN A 37 -21.03 -5.83 -8.21
C ASN A 37 -21.07 -4.52 -9.01
N LEU A 38 -20.91 -4.62 -10.34
CA LEU A 38 -20.92 -3.49 -11.26
C LEU A 38 -22.24 -3.46 -12.03
N HIS A 39 -22.70 -2.25 -12.33
CA HIS A 39 -23.75 -1.99 -13.30
C HIS A 39 -23.21 -0.98 -14.31
N ASP A 40 -23.88 -0.85 -15.46
CA ASP A 40 -23.30 -0.12 -16.60
C ASP A 40 -22.94 1.33 -16.30
N ILE A 41 -23.86 2.05 -15.64
CA ILE A 41 -23.61 3.43 -15.21
C ILE A 41 -22.38 3.49 -14.29
N LYS A 42 -22.24 2.54 -13.36
CA LYS A 42 -21.12 2.52 -12.42
C LYS A 42 -19.80 2.13 -13.06
N PHE A 43 -19.85 1.28 -14.08
CA PHE A 43 -18.69 0.93 -14.90
C PHE A 43 -18.16 2.17 -15.62
N ARG A 44 -19.03 2.92 -16.31
CA ARG A 44 -18.68 4.20 -16.98
C ARG A 44 -18.17 5.24 -15.97
N GLU A 45 -18.85 5.43 -14.85
CA GLU A 45 -18.40 6.34 -13.78
C GLU A 45 -17.01 5.97 -13.26
N LEU A 46 -16.75 4.68 -13.06
CA LEU A 46 -15.47 4.22 -12.53
C LEU A 46 -14.33 4.47 -13.53
N VAL A 47 -14.58 4.26 -14.83
CA VAL A 47 -13.63 4.59 -15.90
C VAL A 47 -13.40 6.11 -15.93
N ALA A 48 -14.46 6.90 -16.11
CA ALA A 48 -14.36 8.37 -16.22
C ALA A 48 -13.64 9.00 -15.01
N LYS A 49 -13.93 8.55 -13.79
CA LYS A 49 -13.26 9.04 -12.58
C LYS A 49 -11.77 8.69 -12.51
N SER A 50 -11.38 7.57 -13.09
CA SER A 50 -10.01 7.04 -12.98
C SER A 50 -9.12 7.44 -14.16
N ALA A 51 -9.73 7.96 -15.23
CA ALA A 51 -9.15 8.37 -16.49
C ALA A 51 -9.43 9.87 -16.79
N PRO A 52 -9.12 10.82 -15.88
CA PRO A 52 -9.32 12.25 -16.15
C PRO A 52 -8.32 12.77 -17.19
N ASP A 53 -8.64 13.90 -17.83
CA ASP A 53 -7.72 14.69 -18.67
C ASP A 53 -7.08 13.90 -19.83
N GLY A 54 -7.83 12.97 -20.43
CA GLY A 54 -7.35 12.14 -21.53
C GLY A 54 -6.42 11.00 -21.11
N LEU A 55 -6.19 10.81 -19.81
CA LEU A 55 -5.48 9.64 -19.29
C LEU A 55 -6.24 8.37 -19.69
N ARG A 56 -5.51 7.34 -20.11
CA ARG A 56 -6.08 6.02 -20.44
C ARG A 56 -5.69 5.01 -19.37
N ILE A 57 -6.64 4.20 -18.92
CA ILE A 57 -6.42 3.13 -17.95
C ILE A 57 -6.55 1.77 -18.62
N THR A 58 -5.79 0.80 -18.14
CA THR A 58 -5.89 -0.58 -18.65
C THR A 58 -7.03 -1.34 -17.96
N VAL A 59 -7.48 -2.43 -18.59
CA VAL A 59 -8.47 -3.35 -17.99
C VAL A 59 -8.00 -3.88 -16.63
N GLU A 60 -6.71 -4.22 -16.49
CA GLU A 60 -6.14 -4.65 -15.20
C GLU A 60 -6.23 -3.56 -14.13
N GLN A 61 -5.95 -2.30 -14.48
CA GLN A 61 -6.12 -1.19 -13.53
C GLN A 61 -7.59 -1.02 -13.13
N LEU A 62 -8.52 -1.13 -14.08
CA LEU A 62 -9.95 -1.08 -13.78
C LEU A 62 -10.38 -2.21 -12.83
N HIS A 63 -9.85 -3.42 -13.03
CA HIS A 63 -10.05 -4.56 -12.14
C HIS A 63 -9.63 -4.21 -10.70
N TRP A 64 -8.41 -3.71 -10.51
CA TRP A 64 -7.92 -3.30 -9.19
C TRP A 64 -8.73 -2.15 -8.59
N LEU A 65 -9.10 -1.15 -9.38
CA LEU A 65 -9.93 -0.03 -8.94
C LEU A 65 -11.31 -0.51 -8.45
N ASN A 66 -11.93 -1.45 -9.16
CA ASN A 66 -13.20 -2.04 -8.75
C ASN A 66 -13.06 -2.86 -7.47
N ALA A 67 -12.01 -3.69 -7.36
CA ALA A 67 -11.76 -4.47 -6.16
C ALA A 67 -11.55 -3.56 -4.95
N ARG A 68 -10.78 -2.48 -5.09
CA ARG A 68 -10.54 -1.48 -4.03
C ARG A 68 -11.79 -0.76 -3.60
N ARG A 69 -12.70 -0.44 -4.54
CA ARG A 69 -13.99 0.17 -4.23
C ARG A 69 -14.85 -0.71 -3.32
N ARG A 70 -14.80 -2.03 -3.51
CA ARG A 70 -15.57 -3.00 -2.71
C ARG A 70 -14.90 -3.33 -1.37
N HIS A 71 -13.59 -3.18 -1.30
CA HIS A 71 -12.83 -3.51 -0.12
C HIS A 71 -12.94 -2.41 0.94
N ARG A 72 -13.32 -2.79 2.16
CA ARG A 72 -13.28 -1.92 3.33
C ARG A 72 -11.86 -1.90 3.89
N PHE A 73 -11.11 -0.83 3.61
CA PHE A 73 -9.77 -0.67 4.16
C PHE A 73 -9.83 -0.46 5.68
N PRO A 74 -9.12 -1.28 6.49
CA PRO A 74 -9.03 -1.07 7.92
C PRO A 74 -8.33 0.25 8.24
N THR A 75 -8.85 0.97 9.23
CA THR A 75 -8.28 2.24 9.71
C THR A 75 -7.05 2.03 10.60
N GLY A 76 -6.76 0.79 10.99
CA GLY A 76 -5.72 0.47 11.98
C GLY A 76 -6.14 0.72 13.43
N ARG A 77 -7.30 1.34 13.65
CA ARG A 77 -7.87 1.61 14.99
C ARG A 77 -9.08 0.73 15.31
N GLU A 78 -9.49 -0.13 14.37
CA GLU A 78 -10.61 -1.05 14.57
C GLU A 78 -10.23 -2.07 15.65
N ARG A 79 -11.01 -2.09 16.74
CA ARG A 79 -10.86 -3.06 17.83
C ARG A 79 -11.70 -4.31 17.52
N ARG A 80 -11.29 -5.49 18.00
CA ARG A 80 -12.03 -6.75 17.79
C ARG A 80 -13.37 -6.79 18.52
N GLY A 81 -13.54 -5.92 19.52
CA GLY A 81 -14.78 -5.77 20.27
C GLY A 81 -15.08 -4.31 20.63
N SER A 82 -16.27 -4.09 21.17
CA SER A 82 -16.75 -2.77 21.59
C SER A 82 -17.09 -2.79 23.07
N ARG A 83 -16.55 -1.83 23.84
CA ARG A 83 -16.89 -1.68 25.27
C ARG A 83 -18.38 -1.41 25.44
N GLY A 84 -18.97 -0.56 24.58
CA GLY A 84 -20.40 -0.26 24.63
C GLY A 84 -21.27 -1.48 24.35
N ALA A 85 -20.95 -2.27 23.31
CA ALA A 85 -21.68 -3.52 23.04
C ALA A 85 -21.50 -4.53 24.18
N GLY A 86 -20.30 -4.62 24.76
CA GLY A 86 -20.02 -5.43 25.95
C GLY A 86 -20.90 -5.01 27.14
N THR A 87 -21.00 -3.72 27.43
CA THR A 87 -21.85 -3.19 28.51
C THR A 87 -23.32 -3.54 28.29
N VAL A 88 -23.85 -3.32 27.09
CA VAL A 88 -25.25 -3.65 26.76
C VAL A 88 -25.52 -5.14 26.95
N LEU A 89 -24.65 -6.01 26.45
CA LEU A 89 -24.78 -7.46 26.61
C LEU A 89 -24.71 -7.89 28.08
N ALA A 90 -23.86 -7.25 28.89
CA ALA A 90 -23.76 -7.53 30.32
C ALA A 90 -25.05 -7.15 31.07
N VAL A 91 -25.61 -5.98 30.78
CA VAL A 91 -26.88 -5.52 31.37
C VAL A 91 -28.03 -6.46 30.99
N VAL A 92 -28.11 -6.85 29.72
CA VAL A 92 -29.11 -7.83 29.25
C VAL A 92 -28.93 -9.18 29.93
N ALA A 93 -27.69 -9.68 30.04
CA ALA A 93 -27.40 -10.92 30.74
C ALA A 93 -27.86 -10.88 32.21
N LEU A 94 -27.61 -9.76 32.90
CA LEU A 94 -28.04 -9.56 34.29
C LEU A 94 -29.57 -9.54 34.41
N ALA A 95 -30.27 -8.89 33.48
CA ALA A 95 -31.73 -8.88 33.46
C ALA A 95 -32.33 -10.28 33.25
N PHE A 96 -31.79 -11.06 32.31
CA PHE A 96 -32.20 -12.46 32.10
C PHE A 96 -31.91 -13.33 33.33
N ALA A 97 -30.75 -13.17 33.96
CA ALA A 97 -30.39 -13.90 35.17
C ALA A 97 -31.32 -13.56 36.34
N ALA A 98 -31.62 -12.28 36.55
CA ALA A 98 -32.56 -11.83 37.58
C ALA A 98 -33.97 -12.40 37.35
N LEU A 99 -34.46 -12.38 36.10
CA LEU A 99 -35.76 -12.96 35.75
C LEU A 99 -35.78 -14.49 35.94
N ALA A 100 -34.69 -15.18 35.60
CA ALA A 100 -34.54 -16.62 35.81
C ALA A 100 -34.66 -16.99 37.30
N VAL A 101 -34.00 -16.22 38.18
CA VAL A 101 -34.06 -16.39 39.63
C VAL A 101 -35.46 -16.09 40.17
N GLY A 102 -36.11 -15.03 39.67
CA GLY A 102 -37.46 -14.66 40.10
C GLY A 102 -38.54 -15.68 39.74
N ILE A 103 -38.42 -16.32 38.56
CA ILE A 103 -39.38 -17.35 38.11
C ILE A 103 -39.11 -18.71 38.78
N GLY A 104 -37.83 -19.08 38.97
CA GLY A 104 -37.44 -20.39 39.51
C GLY A 104 -37.74 -21.57 38.58
N GLY A 105 -37.47 -22.79 39.04
CA GLY A 105 -37.79 -24.03 38.32
C GLY A 105 -37.24 -24.08 36.88
N LEU A 106 -38.12 -24.32 35.91
CA LEU A 106 -37.78 -24.33 34.47
C LEU A 106 -37.29 -22.97 33.95
N GLY A 107 -37.56 -21.86 34.65
CA GLY A 107 -37.06 -20.54 34.30
C GLY A 107 -35.54 -20.45 34.24
N HIS A 108 -34.82 -21.23 35.08
CA HIS A 108 -33.37 -21.32 35.03
C HIS A 108 -32.85 -21.95 33.73
N LEU A 109 -33.55 -22.95 33.21
CA LEU A 109 -33.18 -23.60 31.94
C LEU A 109 -33.41 -22.66 30.75
N PHE A 110 -34.58 -22.02 30.69
CA PHE A 110 -34.94 -21.19 29.54
C PHE A 110 -34.27 -19.81 29.52
N LEU A 111 -34.05 -19.17 30.67
CA LEU A 111 -33.49 -17.83 30.75
C LEU A 111 -32.02 -17.81 31.21
N GLY A 112 -31.60 -18.80 32.00
CA GLY A 112 -30.22 -18.91 32.47
C GLY A 112 -29.23 -19.23 31.35
N LEU A 113 -29.60 -20.11 30.40
CA LEU A 113 -28.74 -20.42 29.24
C LEU A 113 -28.49 -19.18 28.35
N PRO A 114 -29.53 -18.42 27.93
CA PRO A 114 -29.32 -17.13 27.28
C PRO A 114 -28.50 -16.15 28.10
N ALA A 115 -28.73 -16.04 29.42
CA ALA A 115 -27.96 -15.15 30.29
C ALA A 115 -26.46 -15.48 30.26
N LEU A 116 -26.10 -16.77 30.38
CA LEU A 116 -24.71 -17.22 30.30
C LEU A 116 -24.08 -16.95 28.93
N LEU A 117 -24.82 -17.20 27.84
CA LEU A 117 -24.34 -16.90 26.48
C LEU A 117 -24.08 -15.39 26.32
N MET A 118 -24.99 -14.54 26.77
CA MET A 118 -24.84 -13.08 26.70
C MET A 118 -23.68 -12.58 27.56
N ALA A 119 -23.49 -13.13 28.77
CA ALA A 119 -22.36 -12.83 29.63
C ALA A 119 -21.02 -13.24 28.97
N TRP A 120 -20.96 -14.43 28.34
CA TRP A 120 -19.79 -14.87 27.60
C TRP A 120 -19.49 -13.98 26.37
N LEU A 121 -20.52 -13.60 25.61
CA LEU A 121 -20.37 -12.66 24.49
C LEU A 121 -19.91 -11.27 24.98
N SER A 122 -20.44 -10.78 26.10
CA SER A 122 -19.99 -9.54 26.74
C SER A 122 -18.50 -9.60 27.10
N PHE A 123 -18.07 -10.68 27.74
CA PHE A 123 -16.67 -10.91 28.07
C PHE A 123 -15.79 -10.93 26.82
N ARG A 124 -16.22 -11.59 25.74
CA ARG A 124 -15.52 -11.56 24.44
C ARG A 124 -15.44 -10.15 23.85
N GLN A 125 -16.49 -9.33 23.97
CA GLN A 125 -16.50 -7.95 23.52
C GLN A 125 -15.50 -7.09 24.31
N TYR A 126 -15.43 -7.21 25.64
CA TYR A 126 -14.46 -6.47 26.45
C TYR A 126 -13.02 -6.92 26.19
N ARG A 127 -12.76 -8.23 26.12
CA ARG A 127 -11.43 -8.72 25.75
C ARG A 127 -11.05 -8.26 24.35
N GLY A 128 -11.97 -8.37 23.40
CA GLY A 128 -11.79 -7.90 22.03
C GLY A 128 -11.58 -6.38 21.95
N ALA A 129 -12.18 -5.59 22.83
CA ALA A 129 -12.02 -4.16 22.86
C ALA A 129 -10.57 -3.74 23.16
N ASN A 130 -9.80 -4.55 23.89
CA ASN A 130 -8.39 -4.24 24.15
C ASN A 130 -7.44 -4.71 23.03
N HIS A 131 -7.94 -5.45 22.03
CA HIS A 131 -7.13 -5.98 20.94
C HIS A 131 -7.52 -5.34 19.61
N TYR A 132 -6.52 -4.87 18.85
CA TYR A 132 -6.76 -4.41 17.49
C TYR A 132 -7.11 -5.58 16.58
N ARG A 133 -8.01 -5.33 15.62
CA ARG A 133 -8.31 -6.30 14.56
C ARG A 133 -7.05 -6.48 13.71
N PRO A 134 -6.61 -7.72 13.45
CA PRO A 134 -5.45 -7.96 12.61
C PRO A 134 -5.75 -7.42 11.20
N VAL A 135 -4.72 -6.99 10.50
CA VAL A 135 -4.87 -6.60 9.10
C VAL A 135 -5.23 -7.85 8.30
N GLU A 136 -6.43 -7.87 7.74
CA GLU A 136 -6.87 -8.94 6.86
C GLU A 136 -6.26 -8.73 5.46
N PRO A 137 -5.85 -9.81 4.79
CA PRO A 137 -5.35 -9.72 3.43
C PRO A 137 -6.46 -9.25 2.49
N PHE A 138 -6.06 -8.48 1.49
CA PHE A 138 -6.93 -8.08 0.42
C PHE A 138 -7.24 -9.29 -0.45
N VAL A 139 -8.52 -9.63 -0.56
CA VAL A 139 -8.99 -10.72 -1.42
C VAL A 139 -9.50 -10.13 -2.73
N THR A 140 -8.88 -10.55 -3.84
CA THR A 140 -9.34 -10.20 -5.18
C THR A 140 -10.43 -11.18 -5.61
N TRP A 141 -11.69 -10.72 -5.56
CA TRP A 141 -12.80 -11.43 -6.19
C TRP A 141 -13.63 -10.47 -7.06
N PRO A 142 -13.82 -10.76 -8.37
CA PRO A 142 -13.34 -11.94 -9.12
C PRO A 142 -11.82 -11.96 -9.34
N LEU A 143 -11.29 -13.00 -10.00
CA LEU A 143 -9.94 -13.00 -10.58
C LEU A 143 -9.89 -12.11 -11.83
N LEU A 144 -8.68 -11.71 -12.27
CA LEU A 144 -8.50 -10.83 -13.43
C LEU A 144 -9.09 -11.44 -14.71
N ASN A 145 -8.74 -12.68 -15.06
CA ASN A 145 -9.24 -13.34 -16.27
C ASN A 145 -10.78 -13.46 -16.28
N GLU A 146 -11.39 -13.76 -15.12
CA GLU A 146 -12.84 -13.80 -15.00
C GLU A 146 -13.46 -12.42 -15.17
N PHE A 147 -12.83 -11.38 -14.61
CA PHE A 147 -13.26 -9.99 -14.79
C PHE A 147 -13.19 -9.58 -16.27
N GLU A 148 -12.08 -9.90 -16.95
CA GLU A 148 -11.91 -9.64 -18.38
C GLU A 148 -12.99 -10.32 -19.22
N GLN A 149 -13.22 -11.62 -19.01
CA GLN A 149 -14.19 -12.38 -19.79
C GLN A 149 -15.63 -11.94 -19.49
N ARG A 150 -16.03 -11.91 -18.21
CA ARG A 150 -17.43 -11.74 -17.81
C ARG A 150 -17.88 -10.29 -17.74
N VAL A 151 -16.97 -9.35 -17.43
CA VAL A 151 -17.31 -7.93 -17.34
C VAL A 151 -16.95 -7.22 -18.64
N VAL A 152 -15.68 -7.29 -19.04
CA VAL A 152 -15.19 -6.53 -20.20
C VAL A 152 -15.64 -7.17 -21.52
N GLY A 153 -15.59 -8.50 -21.63
CA GLY A 153 -16.08 -9.24 -22.79
C GLY A 153 -17.58 -9.01 -22.98
N ARG A 154 -18.39 -9.13 -21.92
CA ARG A 154 -19.83 -8.85 -21.97
C ARG A 154 -20.13 -7.41 -22.36
N TRP A 155 -19.37 -6.45 -21.82
CA TRP A 155 -19.50 -5.04 -22.20
C TRP A 155 -19.37 -4.86 -23.71
N ARG A 156 -18.32 -5.42 -24.32
CA ARG A 156 -18.11 -5.34 -25.77
C ARG A 156 -19.22 -6.01 -26.56
N GLN A 157 -19.69 -7.16 -26.13
CA GLN A 157 -20.78 -7.87 -26.81
C GLN A 157 -22.05 -7.00 -26.91
N VAL A 158 -22.35 -6.21 -25.88
CA VAL A 158 -23.57 -5.38 -25.84
C VAL A 158 -23.36 -3.99 -26.46
N TYR A 159 -22.20 -3.37 -26.26
CA TYR A 159 -21.95 -1.97 -26.67
C TYR A 159 -20.99 -1.80 -27.86
N GLY A 160 -20.37 -2.87 -28.35
CA GLY A 160 -19.43 -2.86 -29.48
C GLY A 160 -18.03 -2.32 -29.14
N SER A 161 -17.89 -1.38 -28.21
CA SER A 161 -16.62 -0.78 -27.81
C SER A 161 -16.48 -0.62 -26.30
N LEU A 162 -15.24 -0.43 -25.84
CA LEU A 162 -14.97 -0.05 -24.45
C LEU A 162 -15.35 1.42 -24.20
N PRO A 163 -15.70 1.81 -22.96
CA PRO A 163 -15.90 3.21 -22.63
C PRO A 163 -14.63 4.02 -22.87
N ASP A 164 -14.80 5.29 -23.24
CA ASP A 164 -13.70 6.22 -23.42
C ASP A 164 -12.79 6.27 -22.17
N GLY A 165 -11.48 6.23 -22.41
CA GLY A 165 -10.47 6.17 -21.35
C GLY A 165 -10.13 4.75 -20.87
N LEU A 166 -10.88 3.71 -21.24
CA LEU A 166 -10.51 2.32 -20.96
C LEU A 166 -9.92 1.65 -22.20
N VAL A 167 -8.74 1.04 -22.04
CA VAL A 167 -8.05 0.33 -23.13
C VAL A 167 -7.63 -1.07 -22.69
N GLU A 168 -7.47 -1.97 -23.65
CA GLU A 168 -6.82 -3.25 -23.41
C GLU A 168 -5.31 -3.07 -23.26
N ALA A 169 -4.68 -4.02 -22.57
CA ALA A 169 -3.23 -4.06 -22.53
C ALA A 169 -2.71 -4.23 -23.98
N PRO A 170 -1.93 -3.28 -24.49
CA PRO A 170 -1.45 -3.35 -25.86
C PRO A 170 -0.38 -4.44 -25.97
N GLY A 171 -0.28 -5.05 -27.16
CA GLY A 171 0.75 -6.02 -27.46
C GLY A 171 2.18 -5.45 -27.32
N PRO A 172 3.19 -6.33 -27.13
CA PRO A 172 4.58 -5.90 -26.90
C PRO A 172 5.22 -5.14 -28.07
N THR A 173 4.69 -5.28 -29.29
CA THR A 173 5.22 -4.69 -30.52
C THR A 173 4.63 -3.33 -30.88
N ALA A 174 3.62 -2.85 -30.15
CA ALA A 174 2.78 -1.74 -30.59
C ALA A 174 3.40 -0.33 -30.42
N PHE A 175 4.64 -0.19 -29.95
CA PHE A 175 5.19 1.12 -29.57
C PHE A 175 6.53 1.41 -30.22
N ALA A 176 6.64 2.63 -30.76
CA ALA A 176 7.86 3.15 -31.33
C ALA A 176 8.89 3.46 -30.22
N ARG A 177 10.18 3.30 -30.57
CA ARG A 177 11.27 3.72 -29.68
C ARG A 177 11.44 5.24 -29.81
N PRO A 178 11.51 5.99 -28.70
CA PRO A 178 11.73 7.43 -28.78
C PRO A 178 13.12 7.74 -29.36
N THR A 179 13.19 8.81 -30.16
CA THR A 179 14.46 9.34 -30.69
C THR A 179 15.24 10.05 -29.59
N GLY A 180 16.50 9.65 -29.37
CA GLY A 180 17.39 10.26 -28.37
C GLY A 180 16.93 10.03 -26.92
N PRO A 181 16.83 8.77 -26.45
CA PRO A 181 16.43 8.49 -25.08
C PRO A 181 17.42 9.04 -24.06
N ARG A 182 16.90 9.68 -23.01
CA ARG A 182 17.69 10.29 -21.93
C ARG A 182 17.84 9.41 -20.69
N ALA A 183 16.94 8.44 -20.54
CA ALA A 183 16.93 7.48 -19.45
C ALA A 183 16.22 6.19 -19.85
N VAL A 184 16.34 5.18 -19.01
CA VAL A 184 15.64 3.90 -19.15
C VAL A 184 14.71 3.71 -17.96
N VAL A 185 13.48 3.27 -18.21
CA VAL A 185 12.55 2.82 -17.20
C VAL A 185 12.40 1.31 -17.34
N LEU A 186 13.02 0.57 -16.41
CA LEU A 186 12.88 -0.87 -16.28
C LEU A 186 11.65 -1.16 -15.42
N CYS A 187 10.54 -1.54 -16.05
CA CYS A 187 9.26 -1.78 -15.40
C CYS A 187 8.92 -3.28 -15.42
N GLU A 188 9.11 -3.95 -14.29
CA GLU A 188 8.82 -5.38 -14.15
C GLU A 188 7.31 -5.69 -14.16
N PRO A 189 6.43 -4.89 -13.51
CA PRO A 189 5.00 -5.16 -13.51
C PRO A 189 4.40 -4.89 -14.90
N ALA A 190 3.94 -5.95 -15.58
CA ALA A 190 3.40 -5.88 -16.94
C ALA A 190 2.21 -4.91 -17.06
N GLY A 191 1.33 -4.88 -16.06
CA GLY A 191 0.18 -3.96 -16.01
C GLY A 191 0.59 -2.48 -15.93
N VAL A 192 1.66 -2.16 -15.20
CA VAL A 192 2.20 -0.78 -15.13
C VAL A 192 2.89 -0.43 -16.43
N LEU A 193 3.64 -1.36 -17.04
CA LEU A 193 4.28 -1.13 -18.34
C LEU A 193 3.23 -0.87 -19.44
N ALA A 194 2.16 -1.65 -19.47
CA ALA A 194 1.02 -1.43 -20.37
C ALA A 194 0.40 -0.04 -20.15
N PHE A 195 0.18 0.36 -18.89
CA PHE A 195 -0.33 1.68 -18.55
C PHE A 195 0.60 2.82 -19.03
N LEU A 196 1.91 2.69 -18.87
CA LEU A 196 2.86 3.71 -19.32
C LEU A 196 2.85 3.85 -20.85
N ARG A 197 2.77 2.73 -21.55
CA ARG A 197 2.73 2.69 -23.02
C ARG A 197 1.49 3.36 -23.59
N VAL A 198 0.30 3.03 -23.08
CA VAL A 198 -0.96 3.61 -23.61
C VAL A 198 -1.09 5.11 -23.35
N ASN A 199 -0.28 5.67 -22.45
CA ASN A 199 -0.26 7.09 -22.13
C ASN A 199 0.94 7.85 -22.73
N GLY A 200 1.69 7.23 -23.64
CA GLY A 200 2.81 7.89 -24.36
C GLY A 200 3.92 8.36 -23.42
N PHE A 201 4.17 7.62 -22.32
CA PHE A 201 5.16 8.00 -21.31
C PHE A 201 6.59 8.02 -21.88
N ALA A 202 6.88 7.10 -22.80
CA ALA A 202 8.18 6.99 -23.46
C ALA A 202 8.52 8.26 -24.24
N GLU A 203 7.60 8.75 -25.06
CA GLU A 203 7.76 9.93 -25.89
C GLU A 203 7.79 11.20 -25.03
N ARG A 204 6.84 11.32 -24.10
CA ARG A 204 6.71 12.49 -23.21
C ARG A 204 7.98 12.77 -22.41
N HIS A 205 8.62 11.73 -21.89
CA HIS A 205 9.82 11.87 -21.06
C HIS A 205 11.12 11.53 -21.81
N ARG A 206 11.05 11.17 -23.10
CA ARG A 206 12.16 10.64 -23.89
C ARG A 206 12.88 9.50 -23.16
N VAL A 207 12.13 8.51 -22.69
CA VAL A 207 12.66 7.36 -21.94
C VAL A 207 12.41 6.04 -22.66
N LEU A 208 13.33 5.09 -22.53
CA LEU A 208 13.11 3.72 -23.01
C LEU A 208 12.34 2.92 -21.96
N LEU A 209 11.20 2.37 -22.34
CA LEU A 209 10.43 1.45 -21.49
C LEU A 209 10.87 0.00 -21.75
N LEU A 210 11.47 -0.64 -20.76
CA LEU A 210 11.92 -2.03 -20.84
C LEU A 210 11.19 -2.91 -19.83
N ALA A 211 10.75 -4.09 -20.26
CA ALA A 211 10.23 -5.12 -19.36
C ALA A 211 11.34 -5.99 -18.76
N LYS A 212 12.47 -6.10 -19.47
CA LYS A 212 13.56 -7.01 -19.13
C LYS A 212 14.92 -6.29 -19.17
N PRO A 213 15.84 -6.62 -18.25
CA PRO A 213 17.10 -5.92 -18.09
C PRO A 213 18.13 -6.17 -19.22
N GLU A 214 17.97 -7.22 -20.03
CA GLU A 214 18.96 -7.61 -21.06
C GLU A 214 19.10 -6.61 -22.21
N ARG A 215 18.18 -5.66 -22.34
CA ARG A 215 18.14 -4.67 -23.43
C ARG A 215 18.59 -3.27 -22.98
N LEU A 216 19.25 -3.18 -21.83
CA LEU A 216 19.69 -1.90 -21.29
C LEU A 216 20.84 -1.33 -22.17
N PRO A 217 20.69 -0.14 -22.75
CA PRO A 217 21.80 0.54 -23.40
C PRO A 217 22.78 1.13 -22.38
N ASP A 218 24.06 1.16 -22.77
CA ASP A 218 25.14 1.70 -21.94
C ASP A 218 24.99 3.20 -21.68
N GLY A 219 25.50 3.66 -20.53
CA GLY A 219 25.62 5.08 -20.18
C GLY A 219 24.31 5.79 -19.79
N LEU A 220 23.14 5.19 -19.97
CA LEU A 220 21.87 5.82 -19.57
C LEU A 220 21.51 5.56 -18.09
N PRO A 221 21.00 6.56 -17.36
CA PRO A 221 20.48 6.35 -16.02
C PRO A 221 19.19 5.52 -16.05
N VAL A 222 18.98 4.71 -15.02
CA VAL A 222 17.92 3.70 -14.96
C VAL A 222 16.96 3.97 -13.81
N LEU A 223 15.67 4.01 -14.13
CA LEU A 223 14.56 3.97 -13.17
C LEU A 223 14.05 2.53 -13.09
N VAL A 224 14.15 1.90 -11.92
CA VAL A 224 13.56 0.57 -11.68
C VAL A 224 12.17 0.75 -11.08
N VAL A 225 11.15 0.29 -11.80
CA VAL A 225 9.74 0.34 -11.37
C VAL A 225 9.32 -1.07 -10.98
N ARG A 226 8.90 -1.22 -9.72
CA ARG A 226 8.60 -2.53 -9.14
C ARG A 226 7.42 -2.51 -8.17
N ASP A 227 6.86 -3.69 -7.95
CA ASP A 227 5.93 -3.92 -6.86
C ASP A 227 6.64 -3.86 -5.49
N LEU A 228 5.84 -3.81 -4.42
CA LEU A 228 6.34 -4.00 -3.07
C LEU A 228 6.19 -5.46 -2.67
N SER A 229 7.30 -6.18 -2.63
CA SER A 229 7.43 -7.50 -2.03
C SER A 229 8.88 -7.73 -1.61
N LEU A 230 9.12 -8.76 -0.78
CA LEU A 230 10.48 -9.14 -0.40
C LEU A 230 11.32 -9.52 -1.64
N THR A 231 10.74 -10.33 -2.54
CA THR A 231 11.37 -10.74 -3.79
C THR A 231 11.72 -9.56 -4.70
N ALA A 232 10.82 -8.58 -4.85
CA ALA A 232 11.07 -7.41 -5.70
C ALA A 232 12.16 -6.50 -5.14
N LEU A 233 12.26 -6.40 -3.81
CA LEU A 233 13.35 -5.66 -3.14
C LEU A 233 14.71 -6.35 -3.36
N ALA A 234 14.78 -7.67 -3.16
CA ALA A 234 15.99 -8.44 -3.42
C ALA A 234 16.42 -8.31 -4.90
N ARG A 235 15.46 -8.45 -5.83
CA ARG A 235 15.69 -8.28 -7.26
C ARG A 235 16.24 -6.90 -7.62
N THR A 236 15.77 -5.84 -6.96
CA THR A 236 16.30 -4.48 -7.17
C THR A 236 17.77 -4.35 -6.79
N LEU A 237 18.21 -5.06 -5.74
CA LEU A 237 19.63 -5.07 -5.37
C LEU A 237 20.48 -5.82 -6.40
N GLU A 238 19.99 -6.96 -6.90
CA GLU A 238 20.65 -7.69 -8.00
C GLU A 238 20.78 -6.80 -9.25
N LEU A 239 19.72 -6.09 -9.62
CA LEU A 239 19.73 -5.16 -10.75
C LEU A 239 20.71 -4.01 -10.54
N ARG A 240 20.77 -3.44 -9.34
CA ARG A 240 21.77 -2.40 -9.01
C ARG A 240 23.20 -2.90 -9.13
N ALA A 241 23.47 -4.11 -8.66
CA ALA A 241 24.78 -4.74 -8.81
C ALA A 241 25.12 -5.02 -10.27
N ARG A 242 24.15 -5.55 -11.04
CA ARG A 242 24.29 -5.82 -12.48
C ARG A 242 24.55 -4.55 -13.30
N PHE A 243 23.95 -3.43 -12.90
CA PHE A 243 24.11 -2.14 -13.56
C PHE A 243 25.10 -1.23 -12.86
N ALA A 244 26.15 -1.81 -12.27
CA ALA A 244 27.28 -1.05 -11.75
C ALA A 244 27.81 -0.10 -12.83
N GLY A 245 27.95 1.19 -12.49
CA GLY A 245 28.30 2.26 -13.44
C GLY A 245 27.11 3.05 -13.97
N HIS A 246 25.89 2.55 -13.85
CA HIS A 246 24.68 3.31 -14.11
C HIS A 246 24.15 3.96 -12.83
N ARG A 247 23.58 5.16 -12.96
CA ARG A 247 22.76 5.72 -11.90
C ARG A 247 21.43 4.98 -11.87
N VAL A 248 21.16 4.24 -10.80
CA VAL A 248 19.90 3.49 -10.62
C VAL A 248 19.04 4.14 -9.54
N VAL A 249 17.84 4.59 -9.90
CA VAL A 249 16.81 5.08 -8.96
C VAL A 249 15.72 4.01 -8.85
N ASP A 250 15.33 3.68 -7.63
CA ASP A 250 14.21 2.76 -7.36
C ASP A 250 12.90 3.54 -7.21
N CYS A 251 11.89 3.10 -7.95
CA CYS A 251 10.54 3.62 -7.96
C CYS A 251 9.56 2.49 -7.62
N GLY A 252 9.50 2.17 -6.34
CA GLY A 252 8.52 1.25 -5.76
C GLY A 252 7.78 1.88 -4.60
N LEU A 253 6.74 1.19 -4.12
CA LEU A 253 6.12 1.53 -2.85
C LEU A 253 7.06 1.19 -1.69
N LEU A 254 6.98 1.96 -0.61
CA LEU A 254 7.65 1.66 0.66
C LEU A 254 6.66 0.94 1.59
N PRO A 255 7.12 0.01 2.47
CA PRO A 255 6.23 -0.73 3.36
C PRO A 255 5.32 0.17 4.21
N HIS A 256 5.85 1.21 4.85
CA HIS A 256 5.04 2.14 5.62
C HIS A 256 3.94 2.86 4.81
N ALA A 257 4.14 3.06 3.50
CA ALA A 257 3.16 3.74 2.64
C ALA A 257 1.90 2.89 2.38
N VAL A 258 1.95 1.58 2.65
CA VAL A 258 0.82 0.65 2.48
C VAL A 258 0.18 0.22 3.81
N ARG A 259 0.72 0.67 4.95
CA ARG A 259 0.19 0.33 6.28
C ARG A 259 -1.10 1.09 6.60
N PRO A 260 -1.99 0.55 7.45
CA PRO A 260 -3.15 1.29 7.92
C PRO A 260 -2.71 2.65 8.51
N PRO A 261 -3.45 3.75 8.25
CA PRO A 261 -4.75 3.82 7.59
C PRO A 261 -4.71 3.95 6.05
N ALA A 262 -3.58 3.70 5.40
CA ALA A 262 -3.46 3.83 3.95
C ALA A 262 -4.45 2.91 3.21
N ARG A 263 -5.09 3.48 2.19
CA ARG A 263 -6.04 2.76 1.31
C ARG A 263 -5.32 2.05 0.16
N ALA A 264 -4.33 1.23 0.53
CA ALA A 264 -3.49 0.46 -0.37
C ALA A 264 -3.86 -1.02 -0.36
N VAL A 265 -3.79 -1.68 -1.52
CA VAL A 265 -3.99 -3.13 -1.63
C VAL A 265 -2.83 -3.83 -0.93
N ARG A 266 -3.15 -4.81 -0.09
CA ARG A 266 -2.17 -5.62 0.62
C ARG A 266 -2.51 -7.08 0.40
N LEU A 267 -1.75 -7.75 -0.43
CA LEU A 267 -1.88 -9.19 -0.65
C LEU A 267 -0.99 -9.89 0.37
N ARG A 268 -1.37 -11.12 0.73
CA ARG A 268 -0.51 -12.00 1.50
C ARG A 268 -0.49 -13.34 0.80
N ALA A 269 0.70 -13.83 0.45
CA ALA A 269 0.82 -15.19 -0.06
C ALA A 269 0.49 -16.17 1.07
N PHE A 270 -0.31 -17.20 0.78
CA PHE A 270 -0.61 -18.24 1.75
C PHE A 270 0.63 -19.12 1.95
N GLY A 271 1.08 -19.24 3.19
CA GLY A 271 2.19 -20.07 3.59
C GLY A 271 2.26 -20.14 5.12
N ARG A 272 2.64 -21.31 5.67
CA ARG A 272 2.76 -21.48 7.12
C ARG A 272 4.06 -20.89 7.67
N GLN A 273 5.09 -20.77 6.84
CA GLN A 273 6.41 -20.29 7.26
C GLN A 273 6.69 -18.88 6.71
N PRO A 274 7.38 -18.03 7.48
CA PRO A 274 7.95 -16.78 6.99
C PRO A 274 8.86 -17.02 5.79
N GLU A 275 8.93 -16.05 4.89
CA GLU A 275 9.86 -16.10 3.77
C GLU A 275 11.27 -15.73 4.25
N PRO A 276 12.28 -16.55 3.96
CA PRO A 276 13.65 -16.23 4.35
C PRO A 276 14.12 -14.97 3.61
N VAL A 277 14.79 -14.08 4.33
CA VAL A 277 15.38 -12.87 3.74
C VAL A 277 16.64 -13.27 3.00
N PRO A 278 16.77 -12.95 1.69
CA PRO A 278 18.01 -13.19 0.97
C PRO A 278 19.19 -12.47 1.62
N GLU A 279 20.34 -13.13 1.72
CA GLU A 279 21.52 -12.63 2.45
C GLU A 279 21.97 -11.25 1.94
N ALA A 280 22.04 -11.08 0.62
CA ALA A 280 22.38 -9.81 -0.01
C ALA A 280 21.40 -8.67 0.37
N LEU A 281 20.11 -8.99 0.52
CA LEU A 281 19.11 -8.03 0.99
C LEU A 281 19.31 -7.71 2.47
N ALA A 282 19.53 -8.73 3.31
CA ALA A 282 19.76 -8.58 4.74
C ALA A 282 20.99 -7.70 5.05
N ALA A 283 22.05 -7.84 4.26
CA ALA A 283 23.27 -7.05 4.37
C ALA A 283 23.13 -5.60 3.83
N SER A 284 22.08 -5.30 3.06
CA SER A 284 21.96 -4.00 2.42
C SER A 284 21.63 -2.86 3.41
N PRO A 285 22.23 -1.66 3.27
CA PRO A 285 21.91 -0.51 4.12
C PRO A 285 20.44 -0.06 4.02
N GLY A 286 19.78 -0.35 2.89
CA GLY A 286 18.35 -0.08 2.71
C GLY A 286 17.50 -0.93 3.65
N TRP A 287 17.78 -2.23 3.73
CA TRP A 287 17.07 -3.16 4.60
C TRP A 287 17.31 -2.91 6.09
N GLN A 288 18.56 -2.64 6.47
CA GLN A 288 18.91 -2.36 7.87
C GLN A 288 18.22 -1.11 8.41
N ARG A 289 18.02 -0.09 7.56
CA ARG A 289 17.29 1.14 7.91
C ARG A 289 15.77 1.00 7.94
N LEU A 290 15.20 -0.08 7.41
CA LEU A 290 13.76 -0.31 7.52
C LEU A 290 13.37 -0.53 8.98
N PRO A 291 12.22 -0.01 9.44
CA PRO A 291 11.68 -0.36 10.75
C PRO A 291 11.49 -1.89 10.88
N ALA A 292 11.70 -2.45 12.08
CA ALA A 292 11.52 -3.88 12.32
C ALA A 292 10.14 -4.38 11.87
N GLN A 293 9.08 -3.62 12.18
CA GLN A 293 7.71 -3.93 11.77
C GLN A 293 7.52 -4.01 10.25
N ASP A 294 8.27 -3.21 9.50
CA ASP A 294 8.19 -3.20 8.03
C ASP A 294 8.94 -4.40 7.45
N ARG A 295 10.04 -4.83 8.09
CA ARG A 295 10.73 -6.08 7.76
C ARG A 295 9.86 -7.29 8.07
N ASP A 296 9.25 -7.34 9.25
CA ASP A 296 8.35 -8.43 9.67
C ASP A 296 7.17 -8.55 8.69
N TRP A 297 6.59 -7.41 8.27
CA TRP A 297 5.53 -7.39 7.27
C TRP A 297 5.98 -8.02 5.93
N LEU A 298 7.20 -7.74 5.46
CA LEU A 298 7.74 -8.35 4.24
C LEU A 298 8.04 -9.84 4.43
N CYS A 299 8.65 -10.24 5.56
CA CYS A 299 8.93 -11.63 5.89
C CYS A 299 7.65 -12.47 6.05
N ASP A 300 6.56 -11.85 6.49
CA ASP A 300 5.22 -12.44 6.58
C ASP A 300 4.52 -12.61 5.21
N ARG A 301 5.27 -12.44 4.11
CA ARG A 301 4.86 -12.62 2.72
C ARG A 301 3.76 -11.67 2.27
N TRP A 302 3.75 -10.49 2.87
CA TRP A 302 2.87 -9.43 2.40
C TRP A 302 3.47 -8.71 1.20
N SER A 303 2.60 -8.29 0.29
CA SER A 303 2.97 -7.54 -0.90
C SER A 303 1.91 -6.50 -1.28
N SER A 304 2.30 -5.53 -2.10
CA SER A 304 1.40 -4.53 -2.67
C SER A 304 1.73 -4.32 -4.15
N PRO A 305 0.82 -4.71 -5.06
CA PRO A 305 1.04 -4.54 -6.49
C PRO A 305 0.91 -3.05 -6.86
N LEU A 306 1.91 -2.51 -7.57
CA LEU A 306 1.99 -1.11 -7.97
C LEU A 306 0.87 -0.74 -8.93
N VAL A 307 0.43 -1.67 -9.78
CA VAL A 307 -0.73 -1.50 -10.69
C VAL A 307 -2.04 -1.18 -9.95
N SER A 308 -2.13 -1.49 -8.66
CA SER A 308 -3.32 -1.19 -7.84
C SER A 308 -3.39 0.26 -7.31
N VAL A 309 -2.29 1.01 -7.43
CA VAL A 309 -2.23 2.44 -7.08
C VAL A 309 -3.19 3.22 -7.99
N PRO A 310 -3.93 4.25 -7.50
CA PRO A 310 -4.78 5.05 -8.38
C PRO A 310 -3.99 5.58 -9.60
N PRO A 311 -4.49 5.45 -10.84
CA PRO A 311 -3.74 5.77 -12.05
C PRO A 311 -3.10 7.16 -12.07
N VAL A 312 -3.84 8.19 -11.65
CA VAL A 312 -3.33 9.56 -11.55
C VAL A 312 -2.15 9.65 -10.58
N LYS A 313 -2.25 9.01 -9.40
CA LYS A 313 -1.16 9.01 -8.41
C LYS A 313 0.05 8.23 -8.89
N LEU A 314 -0.19 7.12 -9.60
CA LEU A 314 0.88 6.32 -10.20
C LEU A 314 1.64 7.13 -11.25
N MET A 315 0.93 7.79 -12.16
CA MET A 315 1.53 8.65 -13.19
C MET A 315 2.35 9.78 -12.53
N SER A 316 1.77 10.54 -11.61
CA SER A 316 2.49 11.63 -10.93
C SER A 316 3.71 11.16 -10.12
N ALA A 317 3.67 9.95 -9.57
CA ALA A 317 4.82 9.39 -8.86
C ALA A 317 5.95 9.04 -9.82
N LEU A 318 5.62 8.48 -10.99
CA LEU A 318 6.56 8.13 -12.05
C LEU A 318 7.16 9.37 -12.70
N ASP A 319 6.35 10.39 -12.99
CA ASP A 319 6.80 11.70 -13.50
C ASP A 319 7.88 12.28 -12.59
N LYS A 320 7.57 12.40 -11.29
CA LYS A 320 8.51 12.89 -10.26
C LYS A 320 9.75 12.02 -10.11
N ALA A 321 9.65 10.72 -10.37
CA ALA A 321 10.78 9.81 -10.26
C ALA A 321 11.72 9.96 -11.46
N VAL A 322 11.18 10.15 -12.67
CA VAL A 322 11.97 10.48 -13.87
C VAL A 322 12.61 11.85 -13.73
N GLU A 323 11.89 12.86 -13.25
CA GLU A 323 12.46 14.19 -12.98
C GLU A 323 13.66 14.11 -12.03
N ARG A 324 13.53 13.39 -10.91
CA ARG A 324 14.64 13.14 -9.97
C ARG A 324 15.79 12.34 -10.60
N LEU A 325 15.48 11.44 -11.54
CA LEU A 325 16.49 10.69 -12.29
C LEU A 325 17.27 11.59 -13.27
N LEU A 326 16.65 12.64 -13.81
CA LEU A 326 17.26 13.53 -14.79
C LEU A 326 17.88 14.80 -14.16
N ALA A 327 17.45 15.19 -12.96
CA ALA A 327 17.89 16.43 -12.31
C ALA A 327 19.32 16.38 -11.74
N VAL A 328 19.86 15.19 -11.46
CA VAL A 328 21.23 15.05 -10.97
C VAL A 328 22.15 14.88 -12.17
N PRO A 329 23.14 15.77 -12.38
CA PRO A 329 24.13 15.61 -13.43
C PRO A 329 24.80 14.24 -13.33
N PRO A 330 25.17 13.59 -14.45
CA PRO A 330 25.98 12.39 -14.40
C PRO A 330 27.23 12.70 -13.55
N ALA A 331 27.47 11.89 -12.52
CA ALA A 331 28.67 12.04 -11.72
C ALA A 331 29.87 11.96 -12.69
N PRO A 332 30.83 12.89 -12.61
CA PRO A 332 32.04 12.76 -13.41
C PRO A 332 32.65 11.38 -13.14
N PRO A 333 33.26 10.74 -14.15
CA PRO A 333 33.87 9.43 -13.99
C PRO A 333 34.73 9.45 -12.73
N ALA A 334 34.51 8.48 -11.85
CA ALA A 334 35.26 8.40 -10.61
C ALA A 334 36.74 8.43 -10.99
N PRO A 335 37.53 9.40 -10.48
CA PRO A 335 38.96 9.38 -10.72
C PRO A 335 39.49 8.01 -10.28
N PRO A 336 40.51 7.47 -10.98
CA PRO A 336 41.09 6.18 -10.63
C PRO A 336 41.33 6.14 -9.13
N ALA A 337 40.92 5.03 -8.49
CA ALA A 337 41.02 4.86 -7.05
C ALA A 337 42.40 5.35 -6.62
N PRO A 338 42.50 6.45 -5.84
CA PRO A 338 43.80 6.94 -5.42
C PRO A 338 44.46 5.79 -4.66
N ALA A 339 45.75 5.58 -4.93
CA ALA A 339 46.57 4.64 -4.18
C ALA A 339 46.26 4.81 -2.67
N PRO A 340 46.19 3.71 -1.89
CA PRO A 340 45.74 3.76 -0.51
C PRO A 340 46.43 4.92 0.23
N GLU A 341 45.66 5.95 0.55
CA GLU A 341 46.15 7.18 1.17
C GLU A 341 46.81 6.79 2.49
N SER A 342 48.11 7.08 2.64
CA SER A 342 48.85 6.63 3.81
C SER A 342 48.24 7.27 5.07
N ALA A 343 48.27 6.57 6.21
CA ALA A 343 47.72 7.10 7.46
C ALA A 343 48.28 8.49 7.83
N ALA A 344 49.51 8.81 7.41
CA ALA A 344 50.15 10.11 7.59
C ALA A 344 49.57 11.22 6.69
N GLU A 345 49.08 10.87 5.50
CA GLU A 345 48.43 11.79 4.57
C GLU A 345 47.00 12.09 5.00
N THR A 346 46.27 11.06 5.45
CA THR A 346 44.94 11.20 6.07
C THR A 346 45.00 12.11 7.29
N ARG A 347 46.03 11.96 8.13
CA ARG A 347 46.25 12.83 9.30
C ARG A 347 46.51 14.29 8.88
N ARG A 348 47.41 14.52 7.92
CA ARG A 348 47.70 15.87 7.38
C ARG A 348 46.51 16.53 6.68
N ARG A 349 45.59 15.74 6.14
CA ARG A 349 44.35 16.24 5.53
C ARG A 349 43.33 16.60 6.59
N ALA A 350 43.16 15.78 7.63
CA ALA A 350 42.29 16.08 8.76
C ALA A 350 42.72 17.36 9.51
N GLU A 351 44.03 17.54 9.70
CA GLU A 351 44.63 18.76 10.27
C GLU A 351 44.34 20.00 9.42
N ARG A 352 44.43 19.88 8.08
CA ARG A 352 44.14 20.98 7.14
C ARG A 352 42.66 21.37 7.05
N VAL A 353 41.74 20.42 7.25
CA VAL A 353 40.29 20.69 7.21
C VAL A 353 39.79 21.27 8.54
N GLY A 354 40.67 21.42 9.55
CA GLY A 354 40.28 22.00 10.84
C GLY A 354 39.34 21.10 11.64
N PHE A 355 39.35 19.78 11.37
CA PHE A 355 38.71 18.80 12.25
C PHE A 355 39.57 18.63 13.51
N LEU A 356 39.52 19.64 14.38
CA LEU A 356 40.13 19.60 15.70
C LEU A 356 39.43 18.52 16.54
N THR A 357 40.23 17.52 16.91
CA THR A 357 40.13 16.69 18.13
C THR A 357 38.75 16.09 18.41
N TRP A 358 38.56 14.85 17.96
CA TRP A 358 37.65 13.93 18.64
C TRP A 358 38.11 13.80 20.11
N PRO A 359 37.25 13.99 21.12
CA PRO A 359 37.69 13.88 22.50
C PRO A 359 38.20 12.46 22.74
N GLN A 360 39.48 12.35 23.10
CA GLN A 360 39.98 11.12 23.68
C GLN A 360 39.23 10.90 24.98
N THR A 361 38.72 9.69 25.16
CA THR A 361 38.09 9.25 26.40
C THR A 361 39.03 9.54 27.56
N VAL A 362 38.68 10.53 28.37
CA VAL A 362 39.38 10.88 29.60
C VAL A 362 39.42 9.60 30.47
N PRO A 363 40.60 9.12 30.89
CA PRO A 363 40.71 8.00 31.80
C PRO A 363 40.00 8.34 33.11
N THR A 364 39.14 7.43 33.58
CA THR A 364 38.38 7.57 34.82
C THR A 364 39.35 7.79 36.00
N PRO A 365 39.26 8.92 36.74
CA PRO A 365 40.07 9.12 37.93
C PRO A 365 39.56 8.21 39.07
N ARG A 366 40.52 7.52 39.70
CA ARG A 366 40.34 6.78 40.95
C ARG A 366 39.80 7.69 42.06
N THR A 367 38.89 7.13 42.84
CA THR A 367 38.33 7.59 44.12
C THR A 367 39.37 8.11 45.11
N GLY A 368 39.04 9.21 45.80
CA GLY A 368 39.74 9.67 47.00
C GLY A 368 38.97 10.75 47.77
N SER A 369 38.32 10.33 48.87
CA SER A 369 38.07 11.03 50.14
C SER A 369 38.01 12.58 50.19
N GLY A 370 36.86 13.11 50.61
CA GLY A 370 36.77 14.47 51.15
C GLY A 370 35.34 15.02 51.30
N THR A 371 34.60 14.57 52.32
CA THR A 371 33.59 15.40 53.03
C THR A 371 34.35 16.50 53.80
N PRO A 372 33.82 17.70 54.16
CA PRO A 372 32.41 18.12 54.26
C PRO A 372 32.09 19.56 53.77
N ALA A 373 30.80 19.91 53.66
CA ALA A 373 30.19 21.09 54.29
C ALA A 373 28.73 21.28 53.80
N SER A 374 27.85 21.56 54.76
CA SER A 374 26.40 21.65 54.60
C SER A 374 25.90 23.06 54.27
N ALA A 375 24.73 23.09 53.59
CA ALA A 375 23.65 24.10 53.63
C ALA A 375 23.90 25.47 52.93
N PRO A 376 22.83 26.23 52.53
CA PRO A 376 21.41 26.05 52.84
C PRO A 376 20.44 26.03 51.64
N ALA A 377 19.23 25.54 51.92
CA ALA A 377 18.07 25.56 51.03
C ALA A 377 17.46 26.97 50.90
N PRO A 378 16.88 27.33 49.74
CA PRO A 378 15.84 28.32 49.65
C PRO A 378 14.45 27.69 49.47
N ALA A 379 13.48 28.39 50.06
CA ALA A 379 12.11 28.04 50.37
C ALA A 379 11.15 27.94 49.16
N PRO A 380 9.94 27.35 49.37
CA PRO A 380 8.88 27.28 48.38
C PRO A 380 7.98 28.52 48.43
N ALA A 381 7.46 28.98 47.28
CA ALA A 381 6.10 29.51 47.11
C ALA A 381 5.95 30.25 45.77
N SER A 382 4.94 29.88 44.97
CA SER A 382 3.74 30.71 44.79
C SER A 382 2.79 30.09 43.75
N ARG A 383 1.53 29.93 44.17
CA ARG A 383 0.35 29.73 43.32
C ARG A 383 -0.04 31.06 42.65
N PRO A 384 -0.70 30.99 41.49
CA PRO A 384 -1.84 31.84 41.17
C PRO A 384 -3.08 30.95 40.95
N THR A 385 -4.08 30.97 41.84
CA THR A 385 -5.31 31.80 41.79
C THR A 385 -6.20 31.54 40.59
N ASP A 386 -7.40 31.06 40.94
CA ASP A 386 -8.65 31.08 40.19
C ASP A 386 -8.83 32.29 39.28
N GLY A 387 -9.43 32.01 38.13
CA GLY A 387 -10.07 32.99 37.25
C GLY A 387 -11.33 32.38 36.67
N SER A 388 -12.41 32.44 37.44
CA SER A 388 -13.78 32.38 36.95
C SER A 388 -14.12 33.67 36.20
N ASP A 389 -14.65 33.56 34.98
CA ASP A 389 -15.79 34.37 34.55
C ASP A 389 -16.30 33.97 33.14
N ARG A 390 -17.63 33.74 33.11
CA ARG A 390 -18.59 33.68 31.99
C ARG A 390 -18.71 32.43 31.11
#